data_AF-A0A6C1EDT4-F1
#
_entry.id   AF-A0A6C1EDT4-F1
#
_cell.length_a   1.000
_cell.length_b   1.000
_cell.length_c   1.000
_cell.angle_alpha   90.00
_cell.angle_beta   90.00
_cell.angle_gamma   90.00
#
_symmetry.space_group_name_H-M   'P 1'
#
loop_
_entity.id
_entity.type
_entity.pdbx_description
1 polymer ?
#
loop_
_entity_poly.entity_id
_entity_poly.type
_entity_poly.pdbx_seq_one_letter_code
_entity_poly.pdbx_strand_id
1 'polypeptide(L)'
;MSTLAEVYTIIENAEQECRKGDFANARVKYQQAIEVLGPQNENLAQNELSSDVTQAIDLLKQDMTAKIQELELLIDKRSPEENSIGMLNNNMLIGSVILNNKTSINGVGNTRNWDNSIYQNSLNPLNDPILISILNRLQFNLNNDMESKVKGVKNPNNLEMKTNLRLEQFKKELVLYEQNKFKEYGMKIDQIAKENKKLSNEIGRLRERWDSLVESAKQRRDKQRN
;
A
#
# COMPACT_ATOMS: atom_id res chain seq x y z
N MET A 1 3.98 -33.63 -15.26
CA MET A 1 4.21 -32.99 -13.94
C MET A 1 5.43 -32.06 -13.90
N SER A 2 6.06 -31.68 -15.03
CA SER A 2 7.22 -30.77 -15.04
C SER A 2 6.86 -29.28 -15.15
N THR A 3 5.64 -28.96 -15.56
CA THR A 3 5.29 -27.65 -16.13
C THR A 3 4.82 -26.61 -15.13
N LEU A 4 4.18 -27.01 -14.02
CA LEU A 4 3.87 -26.07 -12.93
C LEU A 4 5.14 -25.64 -12.18
N ALA A 5 6.11 -26.56 -12.06
CA ALA A 5 7.42 -26.25 -11.50
C ALA A 5 8.19 -25.26 -12.39
N GLU A 6 8.07 -25.39 -13.71
CA GLU A 6 8.59 -24.41 -14.67
C GLU A 6 7.93 -23.03 -14.48
N VAL A 7 6.60 -22.96 -14.31
CA VAL A 7 5.88 -21.71 -14.04
C VAL A 7 6.35 -21.05 -12.75
N TYR A 8 6.49 -21.80 -11.64
CA TYR A 8 7.02 -21.25 -10.38
C TYR A 8 8.47 -20.78 -10.51
N THR A 9 9.28 -21.46 -11.32
CA THR A 9 10.66 -21.02 -11.61
C THR A 9 10.68 -19.70 -12.38
N ILE A 10 9.75 -19.51 -13.32
CA ILE A 10 9.60 -18.25 -14.06
C ILE A 10 9.12 -17.13 -13.13
N ILE A 11 8.20 -17.42 -12.20
CA ILE A 11 7.73 -16.47 -11.18
C ILE A 11 8.86 -16.06 -10.25
N GLU A 12 9.65 -17.01 -9.74
CA GLU A 12 10.80 -16.70 -8.88
C GLU A 12 11.82 -15.82 -9.61
N ASN A 13 12.08 -16.11 -10.88
CA ASN A 13 12.93 -15.29 -11.73
C ASN A 13 12.34 -13.88 -12.00
N ALA A 14 11.01 -13.73 -12.02
CA ALA A 14 10.34 -12.43 -12.13
C ALA A 14 10.46 -11.63 -10.83
N GLU A 15 10.30 -12.27 -9.67
CA GLU A 15 10.49 -11.64 -8.37
C GLU A 15 11.92 -11.15 -8.15
N GLN A 16 12.91 -11.90 -8.64
CA GLN A 16 14.30 -11.46 -8.59
C GLN A 16 14.54 -10.19 -9.42
N GLU A 17 13.90 -10.03 -10.58
CA GLU A 17 13.98 -8.78 -11.36
C GLU A 17 13.24 -7.63 -10.66
N CYS A 18 12.09 -7.90 -10.02
CA CYS A 18 11.42 -6.92 -9.16
C CYS A 18 12.34 -6.41 -8.04
N ARG A 19 13.12 -7.30 -7.41
CA ARG A 19 14.09 -6.93 -6.36
C ARG A 19 15.26 -6.11 -6.88
N LYS A 20 15.67 -6.32 -8.14
CA LYS A 20 16.67 -5.50 -8.83
C LYS A 20 16.12 -4.18 -9.35
N GLY A 21 14.80 -3.98 -9.25
CA GLY A 21 14.09 -2.82 -9.78
C GLY A 21 13.90 -2.86 -11.29
N ASP A 22 14.13 -3.99 -11.96
CA ASP A 22 13.90 -4.12 -13.41
C ASP A 22 12.47 -4.57 -13.68
N PHE A 23 11.53 -3.62 -13.58
CA PHE A 23 10.10 -3.89 -13.71
C PHE A 23 9.70 -4.27 -15.14
N ALA A 24 10.44 -3.81 -16.15
CA ALA A 24 10.19 -4.15 -17.55
C ALA A 24 10.47 -5.63 -17.82
N ASN A 25 11.62 -6.13 -17.35
CA ASN A 25 11.95 -7.56 -17.47
C ASN A 25 11.08 -8.44 -16.56
N ALA A 26 10.70 -7.96 -15.36
CA ALA A 26 9.76 -8.67 -14.50
C ALA A 26 8.39 -8.86 -15.18
N ARG A 27 7.87 -7.83 -15.85
CA ARG A 27 6.59 -7.89 -16.58
C ARG A 27 6.61 -8.95 -17.70
N VAL A 28 7.67 -8.97 -18.51
CA VAL A 28 7.82 -9.95 -19.60
C VAL A 28 7.84 -11.38 -19.05
N LYS A 29 8.52 -11.60 -17.91
CA LYS A 29 8.55 -12.93 -17.27
C LYS A 29 7.19 -13.35 -16.70
N TYR A 30 6.41 -12.43 -16.12
CA TYR A 30 5.03 -12.74 -15.70
C TYR A 30 4.10 -13.02 -16.89
N GLN A 31 4.26 -12.32 -18.03
CA GLN A 31 3.52 -12.63 -19.26
C GLN A 31 3.89 -14.03 -19.79
N GLN A 32 5.18 -14.37 -19.79
CA GLN A 32 5.65 -15.70 -20.16
C GLN A 32 5.09 -16.79 -19.24
N ALA A 33 4.98 -16.54 -17.93
CA ALA A 33 4.37 -17.46 -16.98
C ALA A 33 2.88 -17.71 -17.29
N ILE A 34 2.13 -16.67 -17.69
CA ILE A 34 0.73 -16.80 -18.09
C ILE A 34 0.59 -17.58 -19.40
N GLU A 35 1.45 -17.30 -20.39
CA GLU A 35 1.45 -18.01 -21.68
C GLU A 35 1.77 -19.49 -21.53
N VAL A 36 2.69 -19.86 -20.62
CA VAL A 36 2.99 -21.27 -20.31
C VAL A 36 1.84 -21.93 -19.55
N LEU A 37 1.11 -21.19 -18.72
CA LEU A 37 -0.03 -21.69 -17.92
C LEU A 37 -1.35 -21.76 -18.72
N GLY A 38 -1.48 -21.01 -19.82
CA GLY A 38 -2.66 -20.93 -20.68
C GLY A 38 -3.08 -22.27 -21.29
N PRO A 39 -2.24 -22.90 -22.13
CA PRO A 39 -2.52 -24.17 -22.80
C PRO A 39 -2.74 -25.32 -21.81
N GLN A 40 -2.24 -25.21 -20.58
CA GLN A 40 -2.38 -26.25 -19.57
C GLN A 40 -3.74 -26.23 -18.91
N ASN A 41 -4.34 -25.06 -18.69
CA ASN A 41 -5.70 -24.97 -18.15
C ASN A 41 -6.72 -25.62 -19.09
N GLU A 42 -6.52 -25.48 -20.40
CA GLU A 42 -7.36 -26.09 -21.43
C GLU A 42 -7.17 -27.62 -21.52
N ASN A 43 -5.93 -28.11 -21.40
CA ASN A 43 -5.62 -29.55 -21.38
C ASN A 43 -5.97 -30.23 -20.03
N LEU A 44 -6.03 -29.46 -18.93
CA LEU A 44 -6.38 -29.93 -17.58
C LEU A 44 -7.90 -29.92 -17.35
N ALA A 45 -8.64 -28.99 -17.96
CA ALA A 45 -10.10 -28.97 -17.94
C ALA A 45 -10.74 -30.19 -18.64
N GLN A 46 -10.03 -30.83 -19.57
CA GLN A 46 -10.49 -32.04 -20.27
C GLN A 46 -10.25 -33.36 -19.49
N ASN A 47 -9.44 -33.36 -18.42
CA ASN A 47 -8.95 -34.58 -17.76
C ASN A 47 -9.53 -34.83 -16.35
N GLU A 48 -10.73 -34.29 -16.02
CA GLU A 48 -11.42 -34.50 -14.73
C GLU A 48 -10.50 -34.36 -13.49
N LEU A 49 -9.60 -33.37 -13.47
CA LEU A 49 -8.93 -33.02 -12.21
C LEU A 49 -9.86 -32.23 -11.29
N SER A 50 -9.65 -32.37 -9.97
CA SER A 50 -10.53 -31.80 -8.95
C SER A 50 -10.72 -30.29 -9.16
N SER A 51 -11.96 -29.83 -9.00
CA SER A 51 -12.36 -28.42 -9.11
C SER A 51 -11.41 -27.46 -8.37
N ASP A 52 -10.82 -27.92 -7.27
CA ASP A 52 -9.89 -27.16 -6.44
C ASP A 52 -8.57 -26.83 -7.16
N VAL A 53 -8.05 -27.73 -7.99
CA VAL A 53 -6.80 -27.51 -8.74
C VAL A 53 -7.02 -26.51 -9.87
N THR A 54 -8.14 -26.62 -10.58
CA THR A 54 -8.53 -25.64 -11.61
C THR A 54 -8.74 -24.26 -10.98
N GLN A 55 -9.43 -24.20 -9.84
CA GLN A 55 -9.62 -22.96 -9.10
C GLN A 55 -8.29 -22.35 -8.63
N ALA A 56 -7.35 -23.17 -8.15
CA ALA A 56 -6.03 -22.68 -7.74
C ALA A 56 -5.21 -22.12 -8.92
N ILE A 57 -5.32 -22.74 -10.10
CA ILE A 57 -4.67 -22.26 -11.32
C ILE A 57 -5.28 -20.93 -11.78
N ASP A 58 -6.60 -20.79 -11.70
CA ASP A 58 -7.30 -19.55 -12.06
C ASP A 58 -6.94 -18.41 -11.09
N LEU A 59 -6.86 -18.70 -9.78
CA LEU A 59 -6.38 -17.73 -8.79
C LEU A 59 -4.93 -17.31 -9.06
N LEU A 60 -4.06 -18.26 -9.41
CA LEU A 60 -2.67 -17.95 -9.76
C LEU A 60 -2.57 -17.06 -11.02
N LYS A 61 -3.42 -17.29 -12.03
CA LYS A 61 -3.52 -16.41 -13.20
C LYS A 61 -3.98 -15.01 -12.82
N GLN A 62 -4.97 -14.91 -11.93
CA GLN A 62 -5.48 -13.64 -11.46
C GLN A 62 -4.39 -12.86 -10.71
N ASP A 63 -3.65 -13.52 -9.82
CA ASP A 63 -2.55 -12.93 -9.07
C ASP A 63 -1.43 -12.42 -10.01
N MET A 64 -1.02 -13.23 -10.99
CA MET A 64 -0.02 -12.83 -11.98
C MET A 64 -0.50 -11.65 -12.83
N THR A 65 -1.77 -11.62 -13.22
CA THR A 65 -2.37 -10.53 -14.00
C THR A 65 -2.42 -9.23 -13.20
N ALA A 66 -2.83 -9.30 -11.93
CA ALA A 66 -2.82 -8.16 -11.02
C ALA A 66 -1.38 -7.64 -10.83
N LYS A 67 -0.40 -8.54 -10.75
CA LYS A 67 1.01 -8.16 -10.62
C LYS A 67 1.55 -7.46 -11.86
N ILE A 68 1.16 -7.90 -13.06
CA ILE A 68 1.49 -7.22 -14.32
C ILE A 68 0.93 -5.79 -14.32
N GLN A 69 -0.32 -5.59 -13.91
CA GLN A 69 -0.93 -4.25 -13.85
C GLN A 69 -0.19 -3.33 -12.86
N GLU A 70 0.22 -3.85 -11.71
CA GLU A 70 1.04 -3.11 -10.75
C GLU A 70 2.40 -2.71 -11.34
N LEU A 71 3.06 -3.65 -12.04
CA LEU A 71 4.34 -3.39 -12.70
C LEU A 71 4.22 -2.36 -13.82
N GLU A 72 3.14 -2.38 -14.60
CA GLU A 72 2.85 -1.38 -15.64
C GLU A 72 2.74 0.02 -15.02
N LEU A 73 2.02 0.17 -13.91
CA LEU A 73 1.94 1.45 -13.20
C LEU A 73 3.29 1.94 -12.67
N LEU A 74 4.16 1.01 -12.26
CA LEU A 74 5.52 1.35 -11.78
C LEU A 74 6.46 1.71 -12.93
N ILE A 75 6.31 1.08 -14.09
CA ILE A 75 7.05 1.43 -15.31
C ILE A 75 6.62 2.82 -15.79
N ASP A 76 5.32 3.09 -15.86
CA ASP A 76 4.78 4.38 -16.31
C ASP A 76 5.25 5.53 -15.43
N LYS A 77 5.29 5.31 -14.10
CA LYS A 77 5.83 6.27 -13.13
C LYS A 77 7.35 6.47 -13.19
N ARG A 78 8.09 5.53 -13.78
CA ARG A 78 9.56 5.57 -13.88
C ARG A 78 10.05 6.04 -15.26
N SER A 79 9.17 6.18 -16.25
CA SER A 79 9.53 6.87 -17.48
C SER A 79 9.93 8.31 -17.14
N PRO A 80 11.13 8.77 -17.53
CA PRO A 80 11.53 10.14 -17.26
C PRO A 80 10.56 11.09 -17.96
N GLU A 81 10.12 12.11 -17.23
CA GLU A 81 9.44 13.29 -17.73
C GLU A 81 10.27 13.96 -18.83
N GLU A 82 10.19 13.45 -20.05
CA GLU A 82 10.63 14.15 -21.24
C GLU A 82 9.52 14.13 -22.28
N ASN A 83 8.88 15.30 -22.39
CA ASN A 83 8.04 15.74 -23.50
C ASN A 83 6.66 15.07 -23.62
N SER A 84 5.66 15.64 -22.95
CA SER A 84 4.60 16.40 -23.66
C SER A 84 3.43 16.71 -22.75
N ILE A 85 3.01 17.97 -22.80
CA ILE A 85 1.66 18.41 -22.50
C ILE A 85 0.73 17.62 -23.43
N GLY A 86 0.05 16.60 -22.90
CA GLY A 86 -0.86 15.76 -23.67
C GLY A 86 -1.94 15.20 -22.76
N MET A 87 -3.16 15.72 -22.89
CA MET A 87 -4.35 15.19 -22.24
C MET A 87 -4.49 13.68 -22.49
N LEU A 88 -4.51 12.88 -21.43
CA LEU A 88 -5.13 11.56 -21.47
C LEU A 88 -6.42 11.62 -20.66
N ASN A 89 -7.51 11.83 -21.39
CA ASN A 89 -8.87 11.60 -20.93
C ASN A 89 -9.05 10.10 -20.72
N ASN A 90 -9.03 9.62 -19.49
CA ASN A 90 -9.64 8.34 -19.14
C ASN A 90 -10.64 8.55 -18.00
N ASN A 91 -11.90 8.77 -18.40
CA ASN A 91 -13.06 8.41 -17.60
C ASN A 91 -13.01 6.88 -17.38
N MET A 92 -12.45 6.43 -16.26
CA MET A 92 -12.85 5.15 -15.69
C MET A 92 -13.74 5.43 -14.49
N LEU A 93 -15.02 5.09 -14.65
CA LEU A 93 -15.98 4.93 -13.55
C LEU A 93 -15.35 4.02 -12.49
N ILE A 94 -14.87 4.61 -11.38
CA ILE A 94 -14.57 3.86 -10.15
C ILE A 94 -15.90 3.55 -9.49
N GLY A 95 -16.58 2.55 -10.05
CA GLY A 95 -17.57 1.74 -9.36
C GLY A 95 -16.97 0.35 -9.25
N SER A 96 -16.30 0.05 -8.14
CA SER A 96 -15.80 -1.31 -7.91
C SER A 96 -15.70 -1.64 -6.41
N VAL A 97 -16.72 -2.39 -5.99
CA VAL A 97 -16.66 -3.60 -5.16
C VAL A 97 -15.91 -3.51 -3.82
N ILE A 98 -16.67 -3.40 -2.73
CA ILE A 98 -16.23 -3.75 -1.38
C ILE A 98 -16.03 -5.29 -1.34
N LEU A 99 -14.79 -5.74 -1.50
CA LEU A 99 -14.39 -7.11 -1.17
C LEU A 99 -14.28 -7.23 0.36
N ASN A 100 -15.38 -7.66 0.97
CA ASN A 100 -15.44 -7.99 2.39
C ASN A 100 -14.74 -9.33 2.65
N ASN A 101 -13.43 -9.31 2.92
CA ASN A 101 -12.72 -10.50 3.36
C ASN A 101 -12.83 -10.63 4.89
N LYS A 102 -13.76 -11.46 5.36
CA LYS A 102 -13.81 -11.90 6.77
C LYS A 102 -12.65 -12.85 7.02
N THR A 103 -11.52 -12.35 7.52
CA THR A 103 -10.50 -13.21 8.12
C THR A 103 -10.88 -13.55 9.56
N SER A 104 -11.01 -14.84 9.81
CA SER A 104 -11.30 -15.50 11.09
C SER A 104 -10.55 -14.89 12.27
N ILE A 105 -11.32 -14.42 13.26
CA ILE A 105 -10.83 -14.17 14.62
C ILE A 105 -10.68 -15.54 15.26
N ASN A 106 -9.48 -16.12 15.23
CA ASN A 106 -9.00 -17.08 16.22
C ASN A 106 -7.52 -17.34 16.01
N GLY A 107 -6.69 -16.72 16.86
CA GLY A 107 -5.25 -16.94 16.88
C GLY A 107 -4.56 -15.88 17.72
N VAL A 108 -4.47 -16.14 19.03
CA VAL A 108 -3.63 -15.37 19.97
C VAL A 108 -2.16 -15.72 19.64
N GLY A 109 -1.63 -15.08 18.60
CA GLY A 109 -0.21 -15.08 18.28
C GLY A 109 0.33 -13.68 18.51
N ASN A 110 1.50 -13.57 19.14
CA ASN A 110 2.28 -12.33 19.30
C ASN A 110 2.73 -11.78 17.93
N THR A 111 1.80 -11.33 17.10
CA THR A 111 2.12 -10.58 15.90
C THR A 111 2.48 -9.16 16.32
N ARG A 112 3.61 -8.66 15.80
CA ARG A 112 4.01 -7.27 16.03
C ARG A 112 2.89 -6.39 15.46
N ASN A 113 2.50 -5.33 16.16
CA ASN A 113 1.33 -4.51 15.81
C ASN A 113 1.27 -4.02 14.34
N TRP A 114 2.38 -4.01 13.61
CA TRP A 114 2.44 -3.66 12.18
C TRP A 114 1.94 -4.75 11.22
N ASP A 115 1.82 -6.02 11.67
CA ASP A 115 1.26 -7.14 10.89
C ASP A 115 -0.27 -7.20 10.94
N ASN A 116 -0.92 -6.27 11.67
CA ASN A 116 -2.38 -6.22 11.77
C ASN A 116 -2.98 -5.46 10.58
N SER A 117 -3.83 -6.11 9.79
CA SER A 117 -4.52 -5.52 8.62
C SER A 117 -5.33 -4.26 8.96
N ILE A 118 -5.77 -4.13 10.22
CA ILE A 118 -6.48 -2.97 10.75
C ILE A 118 -5.61 -1.70 10.67
N TYR A 119 -4.30 -1.79 10.87
CA TYR A 119 -3.39 -0.65 10.72
C TYR A 119 -3.07 -0.36 9.25
N GLN A 120 -3.05 -1.37 8.38
CA GLN A 120 -2.85 -1.16 6.94
C GLN A 120 -4.04 -0.45 6.28
N ASN A 121 -5.27 -0.71 6.74
CA ASN A 121 -6.45 0.03 6.27
C ASN A 121 -6.45 1.52 6.64
N SER A 122 -5.73 1.93 7.70
CA SER A 122 -5.58 3.34 8.09
C SER A 122 -4.50 4.07 7.30
N LEU A 123 -3.58 3.32 6.66
CA LEU A 123 -2.54 3.84 5.78
C LEU A 123 -3.02 4.07 4.34
N ASN A 124 -4.22 3.59 3.97
CA ASN A 124 -4.78 3.85 2.65
C ASN A 124 -5.32 5.29 2.59
N PRO A 125 -4.74 6.20 1.78
CA PRO A 125 -5.21 7.58 1.68
C PRO A 125 -6.66 7.68 1.19
N LEU A 126 -7.16 6.66 0.49
CA LEU A 126 -8.55 6.59 0.02
C LEU A 126 -9.57 6.30 1.14
N ASN A 127 -9.12 5.96 2.35
CA ASN A 127 -9.96 5.78 3.53
C ASN A 127 -9.95 7.02 4.45
N ASP A 128 -9.18 8.07 4.14
CA ASP A 128 -9.10 9.26 4.98
C ASP A 128 -10.33 10.16 4.75
N PRO A 129 -11.20 10.37 5.76
CA PRO A 129 -12.44 11.14 5.60
C PRO A 129 -12.19 12.60 5.23
N ILE A 130 -11.06 13.20 5.62
CA ILE A 130 -10.71 14.57 5.28
C ILE A 130 -10.30 14.63 3.81
N LEU A 131 -9.43 13.73 3.36
CA LEU A 131 -9.02 13.68 1.96
C LEU A 131 -10.20 13.36 1.03
N ILE A 132 -11.06 12.42 1.42
CA ILE A 132 -12.32 12.11 0.73
C ILE A 132 -13.19 13.37 0.62
N SER A 133 -13.31 14.17 1.68
CA SER A 133 -14.13 15.40 1.64
C SER A 133 -13.56 16.45 0.68
N ILE A 134 -12.23 16.58 0.61
CA ILE A 134 -11.55 17.51 -0.31
C ILE A 134 -11.77 17.05 -1.75
N LEU A 135 -11.61 15.75 -2.02
CA LEU A 135 -11.83 15.15 -3.34
C LEU A 135 -13.29 15.26 -3.79
N ASN A 136 -14.24 14.93 -2.91
CA ASN A 136 -15.67 15.05 -3.18
C ASN A 136 -16.07 16.50 -3.45
N ARG A 137 -15.48 17.46 -2.73
CA ARG A 137 -15.70 18.89 -3.00
C ARG A 137 -15.18 19.26 -4.39
N LEU A 138 -13.96 18.86 -4.76
CA LEU A 138 -13.45 19.10 -6.11
C LEU A 138 -14.38 18.49 -7.18
N GLN A 139 -14.75 17.22 -7.02
CA GLN A 139 -15.63 16.50 -7.95
C GLN A 139 -16.99 17.18 -8.11
N PHE A 140 -17.64 17.55 -7.01
CA PHE A 140 -18.92 18.25 -7.02
C PHE A 140 -18.82 19.58 -7.78
N ASN A 141 -17.75 20.35 -7.54
CA ASN A 141 -17.58 21.65 -8.18
C ASN A 141 -17.30 21.53 -9.68
N LEU A 142 -16.45 20.60 -10.09
CA LEU A 142 -16.16 20.34 -11.50
C LEU A 142 -17.42 19.86 -12.24
N ASN A 143 -18.21 18.97 -11.62
CA ASN A 143 -19.46 18.49 -12.20
C ASN A 143 -20.49 19.61 -12.38
N ASN A 144 -20.66 20.50 -11.40
CA ASN A 144 -21.57 21.64 -11.51
C ASN A 144 -21.14 22.62 -12.62
N ASP A 145 -19.84 22.89 -12.74
CA ASP A 145 -19.32 23.75 -13.79
C ASP A 145 -19.47 23.11 -15.18
N MET A 146 -19.34 21.78 -15.29
CA MET A 146 -19.61 21.04 -16.52
C MET A 146 -21.11 20.96 -16.89
N GLU A 147 -22.00 20.79 -15.92
CA GLU A 147 -23.46 20.81 -16.14
C GLU A 147 -23.95 22.17 -16.68
N SER A 148 -23.32 23.26 -16.24
CA SER A 148 -23.63 24.61 -16.76
C SER A 148 -23.35 24.75 -18.27
N LYS A 149 -22.41 23.94 -18.79
CA LYS A 149 -22.01 23.85 -20.20
C LYS A 149 -23.09 23.17 -21.06
N VAL A 150 -23.83 22.20 -20.50
CA VAL A 150 -24.94 21.49 -21.16
C VAL A 150 -26.16 22.40 -21.34
N LYS A 151 -26.33 23.42 -20.48
CA LYS A 151 -27.45 24.37 -20.52
C LYS A 151 -27.22 25.61 -21.43
N GLY A 152 -26.17 25.62 -22.25
CA GLY A 152 -26.06 26.54 -23.39
C GLY A 152 -25.38 27.90 -23.17
N VAL A 153 -24.64 28.10 -22.06
CA VAL A 153 -23.91 29.37 -21.84
C VAL A 153 -22.54 29.32 -22.57
N LYS A 154 -22.46 29.98 -23.73
CA LYS A 154 -21.26 30.10 -24.56
C LYS A 154 -20.34 31.21 -24.03
N ASN A 155 -19.40 30.88 -23.15
CA ASN A 155 -18.16 31.66 -23.01
C ASN A 155 -16.98 30.79 -22.51
N PRO A 156 -16.17 30.20 -23.40
CA PRO A 156 -15.16 29.20 -23.04
C PRO A 156 -14.06 29.73 -22.11
N ASN A 157 -13.69 31.01 -22.25
CA ASN A 157 -12.62 31.64 -21.45
C ASN A 157 -12.99 31.81 -19.96
N ASN A 158 -14.28 31.92 -19.63
CA ASN A 158 -14.75 32.03 -18.25
C ASN A 158 -14.69 30.66 -17.53
N LEU A 159 -14.92 29.57 -18.27
CA LEU A 159 -14.87 28.23 -17.71
C LEU A 159 -13.46 27.81 -17.33
N GLU A 160 -12.49 28.06 -18.21
CA GLU A 160 -11.08 27.76 -17.93
C GLU A 160 -10.59 28.51 -16.68
N MET A 161 -10.96 29.79 -16.55
CA MET A 161 -10.66 30.59 -15.37
C MET A 161 -11.31 30.01 -14.09
N LYS A 162 -12.56 29.54 -14.15
CA LYS A 162 -13.25 28.91 -13.02
C LYS A 162 -12.64 27.56 -12.64
N THR A 163 -12.33 26.71 -13.62
CA THR A 163 -11.66 25.42 -13.40
C THR A 163 -10.30 25.63 -12.77
N ASN A 164 -9.50 26.56 -13.29
CA ASN A 164 -8.20 26.91 -12.70
C ASN A 164 -8.34 27.44 -11.28
N LEU A 165 -9.33 28.31 -11.01
CA LEU A 165 -9.62 28.79 -9.65
C LEU A 165 -9.96 27.63 -8.69
N ARG A 166 -10.72 26.63 -9.16
CA ARG A 166 -11.11 25.47 -8.34
C ARG A 166 -9.95 24.51 -8.10
N LEU A 167 -9.09 24.32 -9.10
CA LEU A 167 -7.85 23.57 -8.94
C LEU A 167 -6.89 24.27 -7.97
N GLU A 168 -6.77 25.60 -8.02
CA GLU A 168 -5.95 26.36 -7.07
C GLU A 168 -6.48 26.28 -5.64
N GLN A 169 -7.81 26.27 -5.45
CA GLN A 169 -8.41 26.04 -4.14
C GLN A 169 -8.13 24.62 -3.64
N PHE A 170 -8.28 23.61 -4.50
CA PHE A 170 -7.94 22.22 -4.17
C PHE A 170 -6.47 22.07 -3.78
N LYS A 171 -5.54 22.65 -4.54
CA LYS A 171 -4.10 22.63 -4.21
C LYS A 171 -3.84 23.19 -2.81
N LYS A 172 -4.44 24.34 -2.46
CA LYS A 172 -4.30 24.94 -1.13
C LYS A 172 -4.83 24.03 -0.02
N GLU A 173 -6.00 23.43 -0.25
CA GLU A 173 -6.62 22.50 0.71
C GLU A 173 -5.77 21.24 0.89
N LEU A 174 -5.18 20.72 -0.19
CA LEU A 174 -4.29 19.56 -0.15
C LEU A 174 -3.00 19.87 0.61
N VAL A 175 -2.38 21.03 0.38
CA VAL A 175 -1.19 21.46 1.14
C VAL A 175 -1.49 21.57 2.63
N LEU A 176 -2.64 22.13 3.01
CA LEU A 176 -3.04 22.22 4.42
C LEU A 176 -3.28 20.85 5.04
N TYR A 177 -3.89 19.93 4.29
CA TYR A 177 -4.07 18.54 4.71
C TYR A 177 -2.73 17.85 4.99
N GLU A 178 -1.77 17.95 4.07
CA GLU A 178 -0.44 17.37 4.23
C GLU A 178 0.31 17.98 5.42
N GLN A 179 0.29 19.31 5.55
CA GLN A 179 0.90 20.00 6.69
C GLN A 179 0.31 19.52 8.02
N ASN A 180 -1.01 19.36 8.09
CA ASN A 180 -1.66 18.86 9.30
C ASN A 180 -1.28 17.40 9.58
N LYS A 181 -1.20 16.55 8.56
CA LYS A 181 -0.71 15.16 8.72
C LYS A 181 0.72 15.11 9.24
N PHE A 182 1.64 15.87 8.65
CA PHE A 182 3.03 15.92 9.12
C PHE A 182 3.11 16.41 10.57
N LYS A 183 2.29 17.38 10.95
CA LYS A 183 2.21 17.85 12.34
C LYS A 183 1.71 16.75 13.30
N GLU A 184 0.66 16.02 12.92
CA GLU A 184 0.14 14.90 13.72
C GLU A 184 1.19 13.79 13.90
N TYR A 185 1.88 13.40 12.82
CA TYR A 185 2.96 12.43 12.90
C TYR A 185 4.12 12.93 13.77
N GLY A 186 4.53 14.20 13.60
CA GLY A 186 5.56 14.82 14.43
C GLY A 186 5.21 14.77 15.91
N MET A 187 3.98 15.15 16.28
CA MET A 187 3.49 15.06 17.66
C MET A 187 3.51 13.62 18.19
N LYS A 188 3.13 12.64 17.36
CA LYS A 188 3.14 11.22 17.76
C LYS A 188 4.56 10.71 17.98
N ILE A 189 5.50 11.08 17.11
CA ILE A 189 6.92 10.75 17.25
C ILE A 189 7.48 11.35 18.54
N ASP A 190 7.22 12.63 18.81
CA ASP A 190 7.69 13.30 20.02
C ASP A 190 7.14 12.66 21.29
N GLN A 191 5.86 12.28 21.28
CA GLN A 191 5.23 11.58 22.40
C GLN A 191 5.91 10.23 22.66
N ILE A 192 6.10 9.42 21.62
CA ILE A 192 6.77 8.11 21.73
C ILE A 192 8.22 8.28 22.18
N ALA A 193 8.93 9.30 21.68
CA ALA A 193 10.31 9.59 22.08
C ALA A 193 10.41 9.94 23.58
N LYS A 194 9.47 10.75 24.10
CA LYS A 194 9.40 11.08 25.53
C LYS A 194 9.12 9.84 26.39
N GLU A 195 8.17 9.00 25.97
CA GLU A 195 7.85 7.75 26.66
C GLU A 195 9.03 6.78 26.65
N ASN A 196 9.70 6.61 25.51
CA ASN A 196 10.91 5.78 25.40
C ASN A 196 12.03 6.29 26.33
N LYS A 197 12.26 7.61 26.38
CA LYS A 197 13.26 8.18 27.29
C LYS A 197 12.89 7.93 28.75
N LYS A 198 11.61 8.04 29.10
CA LYS A 198 11.11 7.76 30.46
C LYS A 198 11.36 6.29 30.84
N LEU A 199 10.98 5.35 29.98
CA LEU A 199 11.19 3.92 30.18
C LEU A 199 12.68 3.57 30.24
N SER A 200 13.50 4.16 29.37
CA SER A 200 14.95 3.97 29.40
C SER A 200 15.57 4.41 30.74
N ASN A 201 15.12 5.52 31.30
CA ASN A 201 15.59 6.00 32.61
C ASN A 201 15.15 5.06 33.75
N GLU A 202 13.93 4.53 33.66
CA GLU A 202 13.41 3.58 34.65
C GLU A 202 14.19 2.26 34.61
N ILE A 203 14.50 1.75 33.42
CA ILE A 203 15.38 0.59 33.23
C ILE A 203 16.76 0.85 33.88
N GLY A 204 17.35 2.02 33.64
CA GLY A 204 18.63 2.40 34.26
C GLY A 204 18.59 2.34 35.78
N ARG A 205 17.57 2.96 36.40
CA ARG A 205 17.40 2.96 37.87
C ARG A 205 17.20 1.57 38.45
N LEU A 206 16.40 0.74 37.79
CA LEU A 206 16.17 -0.64 38.23
C LEU A 206 17.45 -1.47 38.13
N ARG A 207 18.25 -1.25 37.09
CA ARG A 207 19.55 -1.90 36.92
C ARG A 207 20.56 -1.48 38.00
N GLU A 208 20.66 -0.19 38.31
CA GLU A 208 21.53 0.30 39.40
C GLU A 208 21.13 -0.28 40.76
N ARG A 209 19.81 -0.37 41.03
CA ARG A 209 19.29 -1.03 42.25
C ARG A 209 19.66 -2.50 42.29
N TRP A 210 19.53 -3.21 41.16
CA TRP A 210 19.93 -4.60 41.06
C TRP A 210 21.42 -4.78 41.31
N ASP A 211 22.27 -3.99 40.65
CA ASP A 211 23.72 -4.03 40.81
C ASP A 211 24.12 -3.74 42.27
N SER A 212 23.46 -2.79 42.93
CA SER A 212 23.66 -2.48 44.36
C SER A 212 23.30 -3.66 45.28
N LEU A 213 22.20 -4.36 45.00
CA LEU A 213 21.80 -5.55 45.77
C LEU A 213 22.80 -6.71 45.59
N VAL A 214 23.28 -6.91 44.36
CA VAL A 214 24.30 -7.92 44.04
C VAL A 214 25.61 -7.62 44.76
N GLU A 215 26.07 -6.37 44.74
CA GLU A 215 27.31 -5.96 45.41
C GLU A 215 27.20 -6.09 46.94
N SER A 216 26.05 -5.71 47.52
CA SER A 216 25.76 -5.91 48.94
C SER A 216 25.77 -7.39 49.35
N ALA A 217 25.18 -8.26 48.52
CA ALA A 217 25.20 -9.71 48.75
C ALA A 217 26.63 -10.29 48.66
N LYS A 218 27.44 -9.80 47.73
CA LYS A 218 28.86 -10.18 47.58
C LYS A 218 29.67 -9.77 48.81
N GLN A 219 29.54 -8.52 49.26
CA GLN A 219 30.20 -8.02 50.47
C GLN A 219 29.82 -8.82 51.73
N ARG A 220 28.56 -9.22 51.87
CA ARG A 220 28.11 -10.07 52.99
C ARG A 220 28.77 -11.44 52.96
N ARG A 221 28.91 -12.04 51.77
CA ARG A 221 29.59 -13.34 51.59
C ARG A 221 31.07 -13.25 51.92
N ASP A 222 31.74 -12.19 51.47
CA ASP A 222 33.18 -12.00 51.72
C ASP A 222 33.46 -11.76 53.21
N LYS A 223 32.57 -11.04 53.91
CA LYS A 223 32.62 -10.89 55.39
C LYS A 223 32.36 -12.17 56.18
N GLN A 224 31.70 -13.17 55.60
CA GLN A 224 31.49 -14.49 56.23
C GLN A 224 32.64 -15.47 55.97
N ARG A 225 33.52 -15.16 54.99
CA ARG A 225 34.66 -16.00 54.61
C ARG A 225 35.97 -15.59 55.29
N ASN A 226 36.03 -14.38 55.84
CA ASN A 226 37.09 -13.89 56.72
C ASN A 226 36.65 -14.03 58.19
#